data_AF-A0A0P7XDB0-F1
#
_entry.id   AF-A0A0P7XDB0-F1
#
_cell.length_a   1.000
_cell.length_b   1.000
_cell.length_c   1.000
_cell.angle_alpha   90.00
_cell.angle_beta   90.00
_cell.angle_gamma   90.00
#
_symmetry.space_group_name_H-M   'P 1'
#
loop_
_entity.id
_entity.type
_entity.pdbx_description
1 polymer ?
#
loop_
_entity_poly.entity_id
_entity_poly.type
_entity_poly.pdbx_seq_one_letter_code
_entity_poly.pdbx_strand_id
1 'polypeptide(L)'
;MIEFKLKKIWLVFTLGFLISCSGSSSEGKEQGNDDQESIKSERMKEMEGYPYYIRAKVDGELREFNNPDMLYIMVGSYVPGIFEASIIGGEVNEEDNGSKEGFNIAIKDEEEIRVGRYDFLEPFESTGYGLRGASLGYYTRSNDKAYVSDVDEEDPTFELTELTEKEAKGTFSGRVYDMITKESVMITEGEFYLERIN
;
A
#
# COMPACT_ATOMS: atom_id res chain seq x y z
N MET A 1 29.42 -33.05 24.57
CA MET A 1 28.19 -33.77 24.22
C MET A 1 27.23 -33.58 25.39
N ILE A 2 26.29 -32.65 25.28
CA ILE A 2 25.43 -32.20 26.39
C ILE A 2 24.01 -32.66 26.07
N GLU A 3 23.46 -33.56 26.88
CA GLU A 3 22.08 -34.05 26.76
C GLU A 3 21.09 -33.00 27.29
N PHE A 4 20.22 -32.52 26.43
CA PHE A 4 19.08 -31.66 26.79
C PHE A 4 17.85 -32.53 27.07
N LYS A 5 17.41 -32.58 28.33
CA LYS A 5 16.16 -33.24 28.73
C LYS A 5 14.98 -32.27 28.56
N LEU A 6 14.16 -32.47 27.52
CA LEU A 6 12.86 -31.82 27.37
C LEU A 6 11.87 -32.34 28.42
N LYS A 7 11.41 -31.48 29.34
CA LYS A 7 10.22 -31.75 30.17
C LYS A 7 8.97 -31.30 29.40
N LYS A 8 8.10 -32.26 29.08
CA LYS A 8 6.73 -32.01 28.58
C LYS A 8 5.93 -31.28 29.66
N ILE A 9 5.52 -30.04 29.37
CA ILE A 9 4.50 -29.33 30.14
C ILE A 9 3.22 -29.37 29.30
N TRP A 10 2.22 -30.07 29.83
CA TRP A 10 0.89 -30.23 29.26
C TRP A 10 0.04 -29.09 29.84
N LEU A 11 -0.26 -28.08 29.02
CA LEU A 11 -1.08 -26.94 29.42
C LEU A 11 -2.49 -27.13 28.86
N VAL A 12 -3.36 -27.66 29.72
CA VAL A 12 -4.81 -27.71 29.52
C VAL A 12 -5.38 -26.38 29.99
N PHE A 13 -5.93 -25.58 29.10
CA PHE A 13 -6.79 -24.46 29.48
C PHE A 13 -8.26 -24.86 29.26
N THR A 14 -8.93 -25.08 30.37
CA THR A 14 -10.36 -25.34 30.48
C THR A 14 -11.17 -24.07 30.25
N LEU A 15 -12.18 -24.20 29.39
CA LEU A 15 -13.37 -23.35 29.27
C LEU A 15 -14.00 -23.07 30.65
N GLY A 16 -14.48 -21.84 30.87
CA GLY A 16 -15.27 -21.51 32.06
C GLY A 16 -15.95 -20.14 32.03
N PHE A 17 -17.27 -20.17 31.78
CA PHE A 17 -18.34 -19.30 32.29
C PHE A 17 -18.54 -17.87 31.77
N LEU A 18 -19.53 -17.81 30.87
CA LEU A 18 -20.67 -16.86 30.83
C LEU A 18 -20.87 -16.01 32.08
N ILE A 19 -20.78 -14.69 31.92
CA ILE A 19 -21.47 -13.73 32.78
C ILE A 19 -22.51 -13.01 31.93
N SER A 20 -23.77 -13.34 32.22
CA SER A 20 -24.96 -12.61 31.85
C SER A 20 -24.96 -11.25 32.58
N CYS A 21 -25.01 -10.16 31.82
CA CYS A 21 -25.51 -8.89 32.32
C CYS A 21 -26.90 -8.66 31.73
N SER A 22 -27.92 -9.02 32.51
CA SER A 22 -29.26 -8.46 32.41
C SER A 22 -29.18 -6.97 32.76
N GLY A 23 -29.28 -6.11 31.75
CA GLY A 23 -29.47 -4.67 31.88
C GLY A 23 -30.80 -4.28 31.23
N SER A 24 -31.74 -3.84 32.05
CA SER A 24 -33.05 -3.34 31.65
C SER A 24 -32.98 -2.00 30.93
N SER A 25 -33.88 -1.84 29.95
CA SER A 25 -34.49 -0.59 29.46
C SER A 25 -33.56 0.54 29.00
N SER A 26 -33.53 0.77 27.69
CA SER A 26 -33.81 2.10 27.15
C SER A 26 -34.32 1.97 25.73
N GLU A 27 -35.41 2.67 25.49
CA GLU A 27 -36.08 2.95 24.22
C GLU A 27 -35.15 2.91 23.00
N GLY A 28 -35.55 2.12 22.01
CA GLY A 28 -35.01 2.20 20.67
C GLY A 28 -35.30 3.59 20.11
N LYS A 29 -34.30 4.47 20.17
CA LYS A 29 -34.19 5.58 19.24
C LYS A 29 -33.57 5.00 17.97
N GLU A 30 -34.39 4.90 16.93
CA GLU A 30 -33.92 5.05 15.56
C GLU A 30 -33.24 6.44 15.49
N GLN A 31 -31.96 6.47 15.83
CA GLN A 31 -31.14 7.65 15.62
C GLN A 31 -30.74 7.59 14.15
N GLY A 32 -31.36 8.50 13.39
CA GLY A 32 -31.50 8.45 11.95
C GLY A 32 -30.19 8.48 11.17
N ASN A 33 -30.34 8.06 9.92
CA ASN A 33 -29.40 8.15 8.79
C ASN A 33 -28.74 9.53 8.56
N ASP A 34 -29.08 10.57 9.31
CA ASP A 34 -28.62 11.95 9.06
C ASP A 34 -27.11 12.12 9.32
N ASP A 35 -26.55 11.37 10.29
CA ASP A 35 -25.12 11.42 10.61
C ASP A 35 -24.26 10.74 9.53
N GLN A 36 -24.80 9.74 8.83
CA GLN A 36 -24.07 9.02 7.77
C GLN A 36 -24.13 9.75 6.43
N GLU A 37 -25.26 10.41 6.13
CA GLU A 37 -25.39 11.28 4.95
C GLU A 37 -24.56 12.56 5.06
N SER A 38 -24.45 13.16 6.25
CA SER A 38 -23.60 14.34 6.47
C SER A 38 -22.11 14.02 6.29
N ILE A 39 -21.61 12.93 6.87
CA ILE A 39 -20.22 12.45 6.68
C ILE A 39 -19.95 12.14 5.19
N LYS A 40 -20.89 11.50 4.50
CA LYS A 40 -20.76 11.22 3.06
C LYS A 40 -20.73 12.50 2.23
N SER A 41 -21.55 13.49 2.58
CA SER A 41 -21.61 14.78 1.89
C SER A 41 -20.36 15.64 2.10
N GLU A 42 -19.71 15.55 3.27
CA GLU A 42 -18.45 16.24 3.56
C GLU A 42 -17.29 15.59 2.80
N ARG A 43 -17.20 14.26 2.78
CA ARG A 43 -16.20 13.55 1.94
C ARG A 43 -16.35 13.87 0.46
N MET A 44 -17.58 13.93 -0.06
CA MET A 44 -17.81 14.30 -1.46
C MET A 44 -17.34 15.71 -1.79
N LYS A 45 -17.41 16.66 -0.84
CA LYS A 45 -16.88 18.01 -1.02
C LYS A 45 -15.35 18.05 -0.94
N GLU A 46 -14.72 17.22 -0.12
CA GLU A 46 -13.25 17.10 -0.09
C GLU A 46 -12.70 16.53 -1.40
N MET A 47 -13.46 15.68 -2.09
CA MET A 47 -13.11 15.19 -3.43
C MET A 47 -13.26 16.26 -4.52
N GLU A 48 -14.14 17.27 -4.36
CA GLU A 48 -14.28 18.38 -5.29
C GLU A 48 -13.08 19.33 -5.21
N GLY A 49 -12.07 19.07 -6.04
CA GLY A 49 -10.88 19.92 -6.16
C GLY A 49 -9.59 19.30 -5.61
N TYR A 50 -9.62 18.02 -5.21
CA TYR A 50 -8.41 17.28 -4.87
C TYR A 50 -7.58 17.01 -6.14
N PRO A 51 -6.40 17.64 -6.30
CA PRO A 51 -5.69 17.66 -7.58
C PRO A 51 -4.80 16.43 -7.81
N TYR A 52 -4.66 15.59 -6.78
CA TYR A 52 -3.72 14.49 -6.75
C TYR A 52 -4.32 13.23 -7.37
N TYR A 53 -3.48 12.45 -8.03
CA TYR A 53 -3.86 11.20 -8.66
C TYR A 53 -2.66 10.26 -8.81
N ILE A 54 -2.98 9.01 -9.08
CA ILE A 54 -2.09 8.03 -9.68
C ILE A 54 -2.86 7.24 -10.71
N ARG A 55 -2.27 7.09 -11.90
CA ARG A 55 -2.91 6.40 -13.00
C ARG A 55 -1.90 5.66 -13.84
N ALA A 56 -2.35 4.59 -14.49
CA ALA A 56 -1.55 3.85 -15.44
C ALA A 56 -2.44 3.08 -16.41
N LYS A 57 -1.88 2.65 -17.55
CA LYS A 57 -2.48 1.65 -18.42
C LYS A 57 -2.06 0.25 -17.98
N VAL A 58 -3.00 -0.50 -17.42
CA VAL A 58 -2.83 -1.88 -16.98
C VAL A 58 -3.41 -2.79 -18.06
N ASP A 59 -2.54 -3.55 -18.74
CA ASP A 59 -2.89 -4.36 -19.92
C ASP A 59 -3.68 -3.58 -20.99
N GLY A 60 -3.37 -2.28 -21.12
CA GLY A 60 -4.00 -1.37 -22.08
C GLY A 60 -5.25 -0.64 -21.56
N GLU A 61 -5.77 -1.00 -20.38
CA GLU A 61 -6.91 -0.32 -19.74
C GLU A 61 -6.43 0.76 -18.78
N LEU A 62 -7.00 1.96 -18.89
CA LEU A 62 -6.68 3.06 -17.97
C LEU A 62 -7.30 2.79 -16.59
N ARG A 63 -6.44 2.79 -15.57
CA ARG A 63 -6.81 2.79 -14.16
C ARG A 63 -6.36 4.11 -13.55
N GLU A 64 -7.25 4.81 -12.86
CA GLU A 64 -6.96 6.10 -12.21
C GLU A 64 -7.56 6.09 -10.81
N PHE A 65 -6.75 6.49 -9.83
CA PHE A 65 -7.12 6.61 -8.43
C PHE A 65 -6.82 8.03 -7.95
N ASN A 66 -7.81 8.67 -7.32
CA ASN A 66 -7.75 10.05 -6.85
C ASN A 66 -8.43 10.23 -5.48
N ASN A 67 -8.52 9.15 -4.69
CA ASN A 67 -9.14 9.21 -3.38
C ASN A 67 -8.10 9.65 -2.31
N PRO A 68 -8.33 10.76 -1.59
CA PRO A 68 -7.36 11.30 -0.62
C PRO A 68 -7.01 10.33 0.53
N ASP A 69 -7.93 9.42 0.90
CA ASP A 69 -7.70 8.46 1.99
C ASP A 69 -6.69 7.37 1.59
N MET A 70 -6.48 7.15 0.29
CA MET A 70 -5.68 6.06 -0.26
C MET A 70 -4.67 6.56 -1.29
N LEU A 71 -4.26 7.82 -1.19
CA LEU A 71 -3.35 8.45 -2.14
C LEU A 71 -2.30 9.31 -1.43
N TYR A 72 -1.07 8.81 -1.33
CA TYR A 72 0.00 9.53 -0.67
C TYR A 72 1.39 9.04 -1.07
N ILE A 73 2.39 9.88 -0.78
CA ILE A 73 3.79 9.51 -0.72
C ILE A 73 4.36 9.80 0.68
N MET A 74 5.05 8.82 1.26
CA MET A 74 5.88 8.98 2.45
C MET A 74 7.35 8.89 2.04
N VAL A 75 8.18 9.81 2.52
CA VAL A 75 9.64 9.76 2.29
C VAL A 75 10.36 9.87 3.62
N GLY A 76 11.19 8.89 3.94
CA GLY A 76 11.90 8.84 5.22
C GLY A 76 12.97 7.76 5.30
N SER A 77 13.40 7.47 6.52
CA SER A 77 14.36 6.40 6.81
C SER A 77 13.92 5.66 8.07
N TYR A 78 13.49 4.41 7.90
CA TYR A 78 13.09 3.54 9.01
C TYR A 78 14.23 2.66 9.51
N VAL A 79 15.23 2.40 8.65
CA VAL A 79 16.43 1.64 8.95
C VAL A 79 17.63 2.58 8.79
N PRO A 80 18.50 2.71 9.81
CA PRO A 80 19.65 3.61 9.71
C PRO A 80 20.48 3.35 8.46
N GLY A 81 20.65 4.39 7.64
CA GLY A 81 21.42 4.32 6.38
C GLY A 81 20.64 3.84 5.16
N ILE A 82 19.35 3.49 5.31
CA ILE A 82 18.46 3.16 4.19
C ILE A 82 17.32 4.18 4.16
N PHE A 83 17.15 4.84 3.03
CA PHE A 83 16.06 5.77 2.76
C PHE A 83 15.01 5.12 1.87
N GLU A 84 13.76 5.45 2.13
CA GLU A 84 12.61 4.87 1.44
C GLU A 84 11.63 5.97 1.02
N ALA A 85 11.06 5.81 -0.18
CA ALA A 85 9.81 6.47 -0.57
C ALA A 85 8.74 5.41 -0.81
N SER A 86 7.64 5.48 -0.07
CA SER A 86 6.47 4.61 -0.23
C SER A 86 5.35 5.41 -0.87
N ILE A 87 4.91 4.99 -2.04
CA ILE A 87 3.87 5.60 -2.86
C ILE A 87 2.68 4.65 -2.91
N ILE A 88 1.52 5.14 -2.50
CA ILE A 88 0.30 4.33 -2.44
C ILE A 88 -0.83 5.05 -3.17
N GLY A 89 -1.61 4.27 -3.90
CA GLY A 89 -2.74 4.72 -4.69
C GLY A 89 -3.76 3.63 -4.85
N GLY A 90 -5.02 3.83 -4.47
CA GLY A 90 -6.03 2.81 -4.71
C GLY A 90 -7.47 3.27 -4.56
N GLU A 91 -8.39 2.41 -5.01
CA GLU A 91 -9.81 2.54 -4.77
C GLU A 91 -10.11 2.19 -3.30
N VAL A 92 -10.90 3.02 -2.61
CA VAL A 92 -11.37 2.71 -1.25
C VAL A 92 -12.48 1.66 -1.30
N ASN A 93 -12.37 0.64 -0.46
CA ASN A 93 -13.48 -0.25 -0.18
C ASN A 93 -14.34 0.31 0.97
N GLU A 94 -15.54 0.80 0.65
CA GLU A 94 -16.47 1.37 1.63
C GLU A 94 -16.90 0.36 2.73
N GLU A 95 -16.75 -0.94 2.49
CA GLU A 95 -17.21 -1.98 3.42
C GLU A 95 -16.20 -2.34 4.52
N ASP A 96 -14.90 -2.22 4.26
CA ASP A 96 -13.85 -2.71 5.18
C ASP A 96 -12.62 -1.79 5.30
N ASN A 97 -12.67 -0.58 4.73
CA ASN A 97 -11.54 0.36 4.64
C ASN A 97 -10.28 -0.21 3.95
N GLY A 98 -10.41 -1.34 3.25
CA GLY A 98 -9.36 -1.89 2.39
C GLY A 98 -9.32 -1.19 1.03
N SER A 99 -8.50 -1.74 0.12
CA SER A 99 -8.52 -1.34 -1.29
C SER A 99 -9.07 -2.46 -2.15
N LYS A 100 -9.92 -2.14 -3.14
CA LYS A 100 -10.35 -3.12 -4.15
C LYS A 100 -9.35 -3.25 -5.28
N GLU A 101 -8.62 -2.19 -5.57
CA GLU A 101 -7.62 -2.15 -6.63
C GLU A 101 -6.67 -1.00 -6.37
N GLY A 102 -5.38 -1.19 -6.60
CA GLY A 102 -4.41 -0.13 -6.38
C GLY A 102 -2.98 -0.48 -6.75
N PHE A 103 -2.16 0.56 -6.73
CA PHE A 103 -0.71 0.51 -6.90
C PHE A 103 -0.02 0.71 -5.54
N ASN A 104 1.08 0.00 -5.36
CA ASN A 104 2.04 0.25 -4.30
C ASN A 104 3.42 0.33 -4.95
N ILE A 105 4.13 1.43 -4.76
CA ILE A 105 5.50 1.58 -5.25
C ILE A 105 6.38 1.88 -4.05
N ALA A 106 7.53 1.21 -3.96
CA ALA A 106 8.53 1.50 -2.96
C ALA A 106 9.87 1.72 -3.64
N ILE A 107 10.52 2.83 -3.31
CA ILE A 107 11.89 3.14 -3.73
C ILE A 107 12.77 3.02 -2.51
N LYS A 108 13.89 2.32 -2.61
CA LYS A 108 14.86 2.19 -1.51
C LYS A 108 16.26 2.49 -2.00
N ASP A 109 16.99 3.31 -1.24
CA ASP A 109 18.37 3.66 -1.56
C ASP A 109 19.21 3.84 -0.28
N GLU A 110 20.54 3.77 -0.41
CA GLU A 110 21.50 4.07 0.65
C GLU A 110 21.73 5.58 0.80
N GLU A 111 21.35 6.34 -0.24
CA GLU A 111 21.30 7.80 -0.22
C GLU A 111 19.86 8.30 -0.03
N GLU A 112 19.72 9.55 0.41
CA GLU A 112 18.41 10.20 0.49
C GLU A 112 17.68 10.16 -0.85
N ILE A 113 16.38 9.83 -0.83
CA ILE A 113 15.54 9.83 -2.02
C ILE A 113 15.44 11.25 -2.59
N ARG A 114 15.80 11.39 -3.86
CA ARG A 114 15.83 12.64 -4.64
C ARG A 114 15.15 12.46 -5.99
N VAL A 115 14.90 13.58 -6.68
CA VAL A 115 14.49 13.58 -8.09
C VAL A 115 15.54 12.81 -8.91
N GLY A 116 15.08 11.85 -9.70
CA GLY A 116 15.95 10.93 -10.42
C GLY A 116 15.24 9.65 -10.87
N ARG A 117 15.99 8.84 -11.61
CA ARG A 117 15.55 7.50 -12.04
C ARG A 117 15.98 6.47 -11.02
N TYR A 118 15.10 5.52 -10.76
CA TYR A 118 15.33 4.38 -9.90
C TYR A 118 15.00 3.13 -10.71
N ASP A 119 16.02 2.31 -10.88
CA ASP A 119 15.93 1.09 -11.68
C ASP A 119 15.46 -0.09 -10.81
N PHE A 120 15.56 -1.30 -11.38
CA PHE A 120 15.11 -2.55 -10.79
C PHE A 120 15.80 -2.88 -9.45
N LEU A 121 15.28 -3.93 -8.81
CA LEU A 121 15.71 -4.32 -7.47
C LEU A 121 17.07 -5.01 -7.49
N GLU A 122 18.03 -4.48 -6.73
CA GLU A 122 19.35 -5.07 -6.53
C GLU A 122 19.66 -5.23 -5.04
N PRO A 123 20.45 -6.22 -4.59
CA PRO A 123 20.85 -6.31 -3.20
C PRO A 123 21.62 -5.08 -2.72
N PHE A 124 21.39 -4.64 -1.47
CA PHE A 124 22.22 -3.60 -0.86
C PHE A 124 23.67 -4.05 -0.70
N GLU A 125 24.62 -3.26 -1.23
CA GLU A 125 26.05 -3.55 -1.09
C GLU A 125 26.54 -3.36 0.35
N SER A 126 26.05 -2.33 1.05
CA SER A 126 26.56 -1.95 2.37
C SER A 126 26.13 -2.89 3.50
N THR A 127 24.90 -3.42 3.42
CA THR A 127 24.31 -4.26 4.47
C THR A 127 24.37 -5.76 4.12
N GLY A 128 24.46 -6.09 2.84
CA GLY A 128 24.29 -7.45 2.33
C GLY A 128 22.88 -8.04 2.59
N TYR A 129 21.91 -7.21 2.96
CA TYR A 129 20.55 -7.62 3.29
C TYR A 129 19.52 -6.56 2.85
N GLY A 130 18.48 -7.00 2.15
CA GLY A 130 17.45 -6.13 1.56
C GLY A 130 17.73 -5.78 0.11
N LEU A 131 16.84 -5.00 -0.50
CA LEU A 131 16.90 -4.62 -1.91
C LEU A 131 16.84 -3.09 -2.03
N ARG A 132 17.77 -2.56 -2.83
CA ARG A 132 17.86 -1.22 -3.38
C ARG A 132 17.09 -1.16 -4.71
N GLY A 133 16.58 0.01 -5.07
CA GLY A 133 15.87 0.24 -6.33
C GLY A 133 14.38 0.46 -6.13
N ALA A 134 13.61 0.35 -7.21
CA ALA A 134 12.17 0.52 -7.20
C ALA A 134 11.44 -0.83 -7.33
N SER A 135 10.51 -1.09 -6.42
CA SER A 135 9.54 -2.19 -6.55
C SER A 135 8.17 -1.64 -6.91
N LEU A 136 7.49 -2.31 -7.83
CA LEU A 136 6.13 -1.98 -8.26
C LEU A 136 5.19 -3.13 -7.89
N GLY A 137 4.12 -2.80 -7.18
CA GLY A 137 3.03 -3.69 -6.82
C GLY A 137 1.71 -3.22 -7.39
N TYR A 138 0.88 -4.17 -7.77
CA TYR A 138 -0.49 -3.94 -8.24
C TYR A 138 -1.41 -5.00 -7.64
N TYR A 139 -2.48 -4.57 -6.98
CA TYR A 139 -3.51 -5.46 -6.44
C TYR A 139 -4.81 -5.21 -7.18
N THR A 140 -5.57 -6.28 -7.46
CA THR A 140 -6.93 -6.17 -7.97
C THR A 140 -7.83 -7.28 -7.42
N ARG A 141 -9.00 -6.89 -6.91
CA ARG A 141 -10.02 -7.79 -6.38
C ARG A 141 -10.80 -8.52 -7.48
N SER A 142 -10.75 -8.06 -8.74
CA SER A 142 -11.50 -8.68 -9.84
C SER A 142 -11.11 -10.16 -10.06
N ASN A 143 -9.87 -10.52 -9.73
CA ASN A 143 -9.36 -11.88 -9.76
C ASN A 143 -8.75 -12.34 -8.43
N ASP A 144 -8.87 -11.52 -7.37
CA ASP A 144 -8.27 -11.74 -6.05
C ASP A 144 -6.75 -11.98 -6.10
N LYS A 145 -6.03 -11.19 -6.90
CA LYS A 145 -4.58 -11.33 -7.09
C LYS A 145 -3.81 -10.08 -6.70
N ALA A 146 -2.60 -10.33 -6.21
CA ALA A 146 -1.56 -9.33 -6.01
C ALA A 146 -0.38 -9.66 -6.93
N TYR A 147 0.09 -8.66 -7.64
CA TYR A 147 1.22 -8.71 -8.55
C TYR A 147 2.34 -7.83 -8.01
N VAL A 148 3.58 -8.26 -8.18
CA VAL A 148 4.77 -7.55 -7.72
C VAL A 148 5.89 -7.70 -8.75
N SER A 149 6.73 -6.68 -8.89
CA SER A 149 7.97 -6.75 -9.67
C SER A 149 8.83 -7.92 -9.23
N ASP A 150 9.32 -8.71 -10.19
CA ASP A 150 10.26 -9.81 -9.91
C ASP A 150 11.68 -9.24 -9.77
N VAL A 151 12.46 -9.79 -8.83
CA VAL A 151 13.83 -9.34 -8.56
C VAL A 151 14.81 -9.84 -9.62
N ASP A 152 14.43 -10.89 -10.34
CA ASP A 152 15.23 -11.50 -11.40
C ASP A 152 14.99 -10.83 -12.77
N GLU A 153 14.08 -9.86 -12.85
CA GLU A 153 13.67 -9.19 -14.09
C GLU A 153 13.96 -7.68 -14.04
N GLU A 154 14.66 -7.17 -15.07
CA GLU A 154 15.00 -5.74 -15.21
C GLU A 154 13.85 -4.92 -15.82
N ASP A 155 12.61 -5.21 -15.40
CA ASP A 155 11.38 -4.67 -16.01
C ASP A 155 10.88 -3.34 -15.41
N PRO A 156 10.85 -3.14 -14.08
CA PRO A 156 10.26 -1.94 -13.51
C PRO A 156 11.19 -0.73 -13.71
N THR A 157 10.63 0.34 -14.27
CA THR A 157 11.29 1.64 -14.39
C THR A 157 10.50 2.66 -13.60
N PHE A 158 11.18 3.42 -12.76
CA PHE A 158 10.57 4.48 -11.98
C PHE A 158 11.37 5.79 -12.13
N GLU A 159 10.66 6.90 -12.27
CA GLU A 159 11.28 8.23 -12.34
C GLU A 159 10.54 9.21 -11.45
N LEU A 160 11.21 9.71 -10.41
CA LEU A 160 10.73 10.82 -9.59
C LEU A 160 11.12 12.12 -10.29
N THR A 161 10.15 12.85 -10.83
CA THR A 161 10.40 14.09 -11.59
C THR A 161 10.30 15.34 -10.70
N GLU A 162 9.55 15.24 -9.61
CA GLU A 162 9.42 16.31 -8.63
C GLU A 162 9.30 15.73 -7.22
N LEU A 163 10.01 16.33 -6.25
CA LEU A 163 9.87 16.02 -4.84
C LEU A 163 10.05 17.30 -4.03
N THR A 164 9.00 17.74 -3.35
CA THR A 164 9.00 18.91 -2.48
C THR A 164 8.62 18.52 -1.04
N GLU A 165 8.44 19.51 -0.17
CA GLU A 165 7.90 19.30 1.18
C GLU A 165 6.40 18.95 1.18
N LYS A 166 5.68 19.24 0.09
CA LYS A 166 4.21 19.11 0.01
C LYS A 166 3.73 18.09 -1.00
N GLU A 167 4.50 17.88 -2.07
CA GLU A 167 4.04 17.09 -3.20
C GLU A 167 5.19 16.35 -3.89
N ALA A 168 4.84 15.30 -4.62
CA ALA A 168 5.73 14.59 -5.51
C ALA A 168 5.05 14.26 -6.84
N LYS A 169 5.85 14.20 -7.90
CA LYS A 169 5.44 13.78 -9.24
C LYS A 169 6.42 12.77 -9.79
N GLY A 170 5.92 11.86 -10.61
CA GLY A 170 6.78 10.91 -11.27
C GLY A 170 6.04 9.98 -12.21
N THR A 171 6.80 9.11 -12.84
CA THR A 171 6.32 8.11 -13.79
C THR A 171 6.79 6.73 -13.40
N PHE A 172 6.05 5.72 -13.83
CA PHE A 172 6.38 4.33 -13.60
C PHE A 172 5.86 3.46 -14.74
N SER A 173 6.56 2.37 -15.01
CA SER A 173 6.11 1.31 -15.90
C SER A 173 6.86 0.03 -15.57
N GLY A 174 6.33 -1.09 -16.02
CA GLY A 174 6.99 -2.37 -15.85
C GLY A 174 6.00 -3.51 -15.85
N ARG A 175 6.55 -4.71 -15.81
CA ARG A 175 5.78 -5.93 -15.64
C ARG A 175 5.76 -6.34 -14.19
N VAL A 176 4.60 -6.78 -13.72
CA VAL A 176 4.39 -7.29 -12.37
C VAL A 176 3.83 -8.69 -12.43
N TYR A 177 4.16 -9.52 -11.46
CA TYR A 177 3.92 -10.97 -11.50
C TYR A 177 3.18 -11.45 -10.26
N ASP A 178 2.24 -12.36 -10.47
CA ASP A 178 1.67 -13.15 -9.38
C ASP A 178 2.74 -14.14 -8.90
N MET A 179 3.10 -14.07 -7.62
CA MET A 179 4.22 -14.84 -7.08
C MET A 179 4.02 -16.36 -7.12
N ILE A 180 2.77 -16.83 -7.21
CA ILE A 180 2.43 -18.26 -7.14
C ILE A 180 2.32 -18.84 -8.55
N THR A 181 1.58 -18.17 -9.41
CA THR A 181 1.22 -18.66 -10.75
C THR A 181 2.16 -18.18 -11.85
N LYS A 182 2.98 -17.15 -11.57
CA LYS A 182 3.84 -16.45 -12.54
C LYS A 182 3.07 -15.81 -13.70
N GLU A 183 1.75 -15.69 -13.59
CA GLU A 183 0.98 -14.82 -14.48
C GLU A 183 1.45 -13.37 -14.32
N SER A 184 1.48 -12.61 -15.42
CA SER A 184 2.00 -11.26 -15.43
C SER A 184 1.00 -10.25 -15.94
N VAL A 185 1.03 -9.05 -15.38
CA VAL A 185 0.31 -7.88 -15.85
C VAL A 185 1.33 -6.84 -16.32
N MET A 186 1.04 -6.19 -17.44
CA MET A 186 1.89 -5.13 -17.99
C MET A 186 1.33 -3.76 -17.60
N ILE A 187 2.14 -2.96 -16.92
CA ILE A 187 1.81 -1.58 -16.54
C ILE A 187 2.61 -0.65 -17.46
N THR A 188 1.89 0.15 -18.24
CA THR A 188 2.45 1.12 -19.18
C THR A 188 1.94 2.52 -18.86
N GLU A 189 2.71 3.54 -19.21
CA GLU A 189 2.30 4.95 -19.09
C GLU A 189 1.79 5.31 -17.68
N GLY A 190 2.44 4.78 -16.63
CA GLY A 190 2.12 5.12 -15.26
C GLY A 190 2.65 6.51 -14.89
N GLU A 191 1.83 7.30 -14.22
CA GLU A 191 2.20 8.59 -13.67
C GLU A 191 1.44 8.88 -12.37
N PHE A 192 2.06 9.71 -11.52
CA PHE A 192 1.46 10.15 -10.28
C PHE A 192 1.75 11.61 -10.01
N TYR A 193 0.81 12.24 -9.31
CA TYR A 193 0.95 13.51 -8.64
C TYR A 193 0.31 13.36 -7.25
N LEU A 194 1.12 13.38 -6.20
CA LEU A 194 0.71 12.96 -4.86
C LEU A 194 1.03 14.02 -3.82
N GLU A 195 0.20 14.10 -2.79
CA GLU A 195 0.52 14.82 -1.57
C GLU A 195 1.58 14.04 -0.78
N ARG A 196 2.59 14.77 -0.29
CA ARG A 196 3.59 14.23 0.61
C ARG A 196 3.08 14.32 2.04
N ILE A 197 2.95 13.16 2.67
CA ILE A 197 2.68 13.06 4.11
C ILE A 197 4.01 12.78 4.84
N ASN A 198 4.23 13.49 5.95
CA ASN A 198 5.45 13.40 6.75
C ASN A 198 5.21 12.60 8.04
#